data_AF-A0A973BF75-F1
#
_entry.id   AF-A0A973BF75-F1
#
_cell.length_a   1.000
_cell.length_b   1.000
_cell.length_c   1.000
_cell.angle_alpha   90.00
_cell.angle_beta   90.00
_cell.angle_gamma   90.00
#
_symmetry.space_group_name_H-M   'P 1'
#
loop_
_entity.id
_entity.type
_entity.pdbx_description
1 polymer ?
#
loop_
_entity_poly.entity_id
_entity_poly.type
_entity_poly.pdbx_seq_one_letter_code
_entity_poly.pdbx_strand_id
1 'polypeptide(L)' 'MNKILLLLGFCLAPIFADAINAKKCETLKLSNFTTLVSCDKIDYIIEYYEPRRDDEDSIKKITLITVNDKKTIKIVSK' A
#
# COMPACT_ATOMS: atom_id res chain seq x y z
N MET A 1 37.94 -10.41 27.41
CA MET A 1 36.50 -10.71 27.56
C MET A 1 35.56 -9.77 26.79
N ASN A 2 35.99 -8.61 26.28
CA ASN A 2 35.10 -7.66 25.56
C ASN A 2 34.64 -8.06 24.15
N LYS A 3 35.25 -9.09 23.52
CA LYS A 3 34.94 -9.43 22.11
C LYS A 3 33.64 -10.20 21.93
N ILE A 4 33.21 -10.96 22.96
CA ILE A 4 32.00 -11.79 22.90
C ILE A 4 30.73 -10.93 22.98
N LEU A 5 30.76 -9.86 23.78
CA LEU A 5 29.65 -8.91 23.91
C LEU A 5 29.36 -8.18 22.57
N LEU A 6 30.41 -7.91 21.79
CA LEU A 6 30.33 -7.25 20.49
C LEU A 6 29.74 -8.16 19.41
N LEU A 7 30.03 -9.46 19.46
CA LEU A 7 29.41 -10.45 18.56
C LEU A 7 27.91 -10.64 18.85
N LEU A 8 27.50 -10.64 20.12
CA LEU A 8 26.07 -10.76 20.46
C LEU A 8 25.24 -9.59 19.94
N GLY A 9 25.80 -8.37 19.97
CA GLY A 9 25.13 -7.18 19.43
C GLY A 9 24.94 -7.23 17.92
N PHE A 10 25.89 -7.80 17.17
CA PHE A 10 25.82 -7.87 15.71
C PHE A 10 24.79 -8.90 15.22
N CYS A 11 24.55 -9.98 15.96
CA CYS A 11 23.55 -10.99 15.62
C CYS A 11 22.08 -10.50 15.71
N LEU A 12 21.82 -9.41 16.45
CA LEU A 12 20.46 -8.90 16.65
C LEU A 12 20.08 -7.80 15.64
N ALA A 13 21.03 -7.24 14.89
CA ALA A 13 20.79 -6.21 13.89
C ALA A 13 19.79 -6.57 12.77
N PRO A 14 19.79 -7.80 12.18
CA PRO A 14 18.91 -8.10 11.06
C PRO A 14 17.42 -8.23 11.45
N ILE A 15 17.12 -8.47 12.73
CA ILE A 15 15.74 -8.66 13.22
C ILE A 15 14.96 -7.33 13.21
N PHE A 16 15.66 -6.20 13.33
CA PHE A 16 15.05 -4.87 13.32
C PHE A 16 14.98 -4.25 11.92
N ALA A 17 15.63 -4.82 10.91
CA ALA A 17 15.65 -4.26 9.55
C ALA A 17 14.28 -4.34 8.86
N ASP A 18 13.55 -5.44 9.06
CA ASP A 18 12.21 -5.63 8.46
C ASP A 18 11.15 -4.71 9.06
N ALA A 19 11.30 -4.28 10.32
CA ALA A 19 10.37 -3.36 10.97
C ALA A 19 10.48 -1.91 10.45
N ILE A 20 11.60 -1.55 9.82
CA ILE A 20 11.86 -0.18 9.34
C ILE A 20 11.37 0.00 7.89
N ASN A 21 11.17 -1.08 7.14
CA ASN A 21 10.72 -1.05 5.75
C ASN A 21 9.19 -1.20 5.63
N ALA A 22 8.45 -0.35 6.34
CA ALA A 22 7.03 -0.17 6.03
C ALA A 22 6.96 0.35 4.58
N LYS A 23 6.36 -0.44 3.67
CA LYS A 23 6.22 -0.06 2.25
C LYS A 23 5.61 1.34 2.20
N LYS A 24 6.41 2.34 1.83
CA LYS A 24 5.93 3.71 1.69
C LYS A 24 4.96 3.73 0.53
N CYS A 25 3.69 3.97 0.85
CA CYS A 25 2.65 4.15 -0.14
C CYS A 25 2.34 5.63 -0.25
N GLU A 26 2.36 6.15 -1.48
CA GLU A 26 1.94 7.50 -1.79
C GLU A 26 0.50 7.48 -2.29
N THR A 27 -0.27 8.48 -1.89
CA THR A 27 -1.67 8.61 -2.33
C THR A 27 -1.82 9.92 -3.07
N LEU A 28 -2.31 9.85 -4.30
CA LEU A 28 -2.60 10.99 -5.15
C LEU A 28 -4.07 10.99 -5.53
N LYS A 29 -4.78 12.05 -5.15
CA LYS A 29 -6.18 12.24 -5.56
C LYS A 29 -6.20 12.79 -6.99
N LEU A 30 -6.65 11.97 -7.94
CA LEU A 30 -6.75 12.36 -9.36
C LEU A 30 -8.03 13.15 -9.64
N SER A 31 -9.12 12.82 -8.93
CA SER A 31 -10.40 13.52 -9.01
C SER A 31 -11.21 13.32 -7.72
N ASN A 32 -12.42 13.88 -7.64
CA ASN A 32 -13.33 13.60 -6.53
C ASN A 32 -13.76 12.13 -6.43
N PHE A 33 -13.64 11.36 -7.52
CA PHE A 33 -14.10 9.97 -7.62
C PHE A 33 -12.99 9.00 -8.01
N THR A 34 -11.73 9.45 -7.97
CA THR A 34 -10.59 8.60 -8.36
C THR A 34 -9.35 8.94 -7.56
N THR A 35 -8.76 7.92 -6.96
CA THR A 35 -7.50 8.01 -6.19
C THR A 35 -6.51 7.00 -6.74
N LEU A 36 -5.27 7.45 -6.94
CA LEU A 36 -4.12 6.60 -7.19
C LEU A 36 -3.40 6.35 -5.86
N VAL A 37 -3.17 5.09 -5.54
CA VAL A 37 -2.33 4.68 -4.42
C VAL A 37 -1.13 3.93 -5.00
N SER A 38 0.06 4.50 -4.90
CA SER A 38 1.30 3.90 -5.40
C SER A 38 2.09 3.33 -4.24
N CYS A 39 2.41 2.04 -4.28
CA CYS A 39 3.19 1.33 -3.27
C CYS A 39 4.35 0.60 -3.96
N ASP A 40 5.55 1.18 -3.92
CA ASP A 40 6.76 0.63 -4.54
C ASP A 40 6.56 0.34 -6.05
N LYS A 41 6.37 -0.93 -6.44
CA LYS A 41 6.20 -1.35 -7.85
C LYS A 41 4.74 -1.61 -8.25
N ILE A 42 3.79 -1.31 -7.36
CA ILE A 42 2.38 -1.61 -7.55
C ILE A 42 1.56 -0.33 -7.37
N ASP A 43 0.80 0.02 -8.39
CA ASP A 43 -0.14 1.13 -8.37
C ASP A 43 -1.57 0.60 -8.29
N TYR A 44 -2.41 1.27 -7.51
CA TYR A 44 -3.83 0.98 -7.39
C TYR A 44 -4.62 2.21 -7.83
N ILE A 45 -5.51 2.03 -8.79
CA ILE A 45 -6.55 3.02 -9.11
C ILE A 45 -7.82 2.61 -8.39
N ILE A 46 -8.26 3.44 -7.46
CA ILE A 46 -9.50 3.29 -6.72
C ILE A 46 -10.52 4.26 -7.31
N GLU A 47 -11.60 3.73 -7.85
CA GLU A 47 -12.74 4.47 -8.37
C GLU A 47 -13.86 4.44 -7.33
N TYR A 48 -14.49 5.60 -7.09
CA TYR A 48 -15.56 5.75 -6.11
C TYR A 48 -16.89 6.07 -6.80
N TYR A 49 -18.00 5.68 -6.19
CA TYR A 49 -19.33 6.19 -6.50
C TYR A 49 -19.48 7.62 -6.00
N GLU A 50 -20.43 8.35 -6.58
CA GLU A 50 -20.80 9.65 -6.06
C GLU A 50 -21.40 9.49 -4.65
N PRO A 51 -20.90 10.24 -3.64
CA PRO A 51 -21.31 10.05 -2.26
C PRO A 51 -22.80 10.37 -2.13
N ARG A 52 -23.61 9.34 -1.85
CA ARG A 52 -24.96 9.53 -1.33
C ARG A 52 -24.83 9.67 0.18
N ARG A 53 -25.71 10.51 0.77
CA ARG A 53 -25.58 11.08 2.12
C ARG A 53 -25.24 10.11 3.26
N ASP A 54 -25.48 8.81 3.09
CA ASP A 54 -25.43 7.81 4.16
C ASP A 54 -24.59 6.55 3.85
N ASP A 55 -23.85 6.49 2.73
CA ASP A 55 -23.05 5.29 2.40
C ASP A 55 -21.60 5.42 2.87
N GLU A 56 -21.20 4.62 3.87
CA GLU A 56 -19.81 4.56 4.37
C GLU A 56 -18.82 3.93 3.36
N ASP A 57 -19.31 3.11 2.42
CA ASP A 57 -18.46 2.37 1.48
C ASP A 57 -18.72 2.80 0.02
N SER A 58 -18.01 3.85 -0.40
CA SER A 58 -18.16 4.45 -1.74
C SER A 58 -17.26 3.81 -2.81
N ILE A 59 -16.48 2.78 -2.49
CA ILE A 59 -15.55 2.17 -3.46
C ILE A 59 -16.36 1.41 -4.52
N LYS A 60 -16.24 1.84 -5.78
CA LYS A 60 -16.85 1.19 -6.94
C LYS A 60 -15.96 0.09 -7.50
N LYS A 61 -14.67 0.39 -7.66
CA LYS A 61 -13.73 -0.50 -8.34
C LYS A 61 -12.31 -0.24 -7.91
N ILE A 62 -11.52 -1.30 -7.79
CA ILE A 62 -10.09 -1.24 -7.55
C ILE A 62 -9.38 -1.94 -8.70
N THR A 63 -8.49 -1.22 -9.35
CA THR A 63 -7.65 -1.72 -10.43
C THR A 63 -6.19 -1.70 -9.97
N LEU A 64 -5.54 -2.85 -10.00
CA LEU A 64 -4.11 -2.99 -9.80
C LEU A 64 -3.38 -2.78 -11.13
N ILE A 65 -2.32 -2.00 -11.10
CA ILE A 65 -1.44 -1.67 -12.23
C ILE A 65 -0.02 -1.98 -11.79
N THR A 66 0.70 -2.68 -12.64
CA THR A 66 2.14 -2.91 -12.54
C THR A 66 2.76 -2.47 -13.86
N VAL A 67 4.10 -2.45 -13.91
CA VAL A 67 4.84 -2.12 -15.14
C VAL A 67 4.41 -2.99 -16.34
N ASN A 68 4.00 -4.24 -16.08
CA ASN A 68 3.76 -5.23 -17.13
C ASN A 68 2.28 -5.60 -17.31
N ASP A 69 1.41 -5.28 -16.35
CA ASP A 69 0.03 -5.78 -16.34
C ASP A 69 -0.93 -4.84 -15.62
N LYS A 70 -2.21 -4.90 -16.02
CA LYS A 70 -3.33 -4.20 -15.42
C LYS A 70 -4.47 -5.18 -15.15
N LYS A 71 -4.84 -5.32 -13.88
CA LYS A 71 -5.90 -6.24 -13.44
C LYS A 71 -6.92 -5.54 -12.56
N THR A 72 -8.20 -5.71 -12.87
CA THR A 72 -9.27 -5.30 -11.93
C THR A 72 -9.39 -6.36 -10.84
N ILE A 73 -9.18 -5.96 -9.58
CA ILE A 73 -9.13 -6.89 -8.43
C ILE A 73 -10.41 -6.86 -7.59
N LYS A 74 -11.19 -5.78 -7.66
CA LYS A 74 -12.49 -5.70 -6.98
C LYS A 74 -13.44 -4.81 -7.78
N ILE A 75 -14.67 -5.28 -7.94
CA ILE A 75 -15.81 -4.49 -8.40
C ILE A 75 -16.86 -4.64 -7.32
N VAL A 76 -17.27 -3.54 -6.70
CA VAL A 76 -18.36 -3.53 -5.73
C VAL A 76 -19.61 -3.11 -6.50
N SER A 77 -20.48 -4.08 -6.77
CA SER A 77 -21.83 -3.77 -7.25
C SER A 77 -22.66 -3.32 -6.07
N LYS A 78 -23.28 -2.15 -6.19
CA LYS A 78 -24.34 -1.72 -5.28
C LYS A 78 -25.65 -2.40 -5.64
#